data_AF-A0A3A9WCR0-F1
#
_entry.id   AF-A0A3A9WCR0-F1
#
_cell.length_a   1.000
_cell.length_b   1.000
_cell.length_c   1.000
_cell.angle_alpha   90.00
_cell.angle_beta   90.00
_cell.angle_gamma   90.00
#
_symmetry.space_group_name_H-M   'P 1'
#
loop_
_entity.id
_entity.type
_entity.pdbx_description
1 polymer ?
#
loop_
_entity_poly.entity_id
_entity_poly.type
_entity_poly.pdbx_seq_one_letter_code
_entity_poly.pdbx_strand_id
1 'polypeptide(L)'
;MACRISELVIECRDPQRLAAFWCEVLDFVVLDTEDDGAVEIGPREGFGGLQPTLIFSPTTEPRRGKLPLHIDVNATDRDQDAELERLLRLGARPADVGQTGEESWHCLADPEGNEFCLLRARLS
;
A
#
# COMPACT_ATOMS: atom_id res chain seq x y z
N MET A 1 22.41 16.09 2.08
CA MET A 1 21.34 15.54 1.23
C MET A 1 20.58 16.71 0.63
N ALA A 2 20.19 16.64 -0.66
CA ALA A 2 19.44 17.71 -1.32
C ALA A 2 17.92 17.51 -1.21
N CYS A 3 17.41 16.28 -1.31
CA CYS A 3 15.98 15.94 -1.23
C CYS A 3 15.76 14.58 -0.54
N ARG A 4 14.53 14.33 -0.08
CA ARG A 4 13.97 13.04 0.36
C ARG A 4 12.56 12.90 -0.25
N ILE A 5 12.05 11.67 -0.34
CA ILE A 5 10.64 11.44 -0.68
C ILE A 5 9.83 11.81 0.57
N SER A 6 8.91 12.76 0.43
CA SER A 6 8.01 13.16 1.53
C SER A 6 6.74 12.33 1.54
N GLU A 7 6.08 12.21 0.39
CA GLU A 7 4.78 11.59 0.25
C GLU A 7 4.62 10.96 -1.15
N LEU A 8 3.69 10.02 -1.26
CA LEU A 8 3.22 9.46 -2.52
C LEU A 8 1.69 9.58 -2.58
N VAL A 9 1.17 10.12 -3.68
CA VAL A 9 -0.26 10.32 -3.88
C VAL A 9 -0.83 9.25 -4.81
N ILE A 10 -1.89 8.58 -4.36
CA ILE A 10 -2.62 7.57 -5.12
C ILE A 10 -4.08 8.04 -5.26
N GLU A 11 -4.52 8.25 -6.49
CA GLU A 11 -5.92 8.54 -6.80
C GLU A 11 -6.77 7.27 -6.65
N CYS A 12 -7.91 7.38 -5.97
CA CYS A 12 -8.76 6.25 -5.62
C CYS A 12 -10.23 6.67 -5.50
N ARG A 13 -11.17 5.72 -5.51
CA ARG A 13 -12.61 6.00 -5.38
C ARG A 13 -13.06 6.12 -3.93
N ASP A 14 -12.39 5.45 -3.01
CA ASP A 14 -12.73 5.32 -1.60
C ASP A 14 -11.45 5.48 -0.74
N PRO A 15 -11.01 6.73 -0.50
CA PRO A 15 -9.82 7.04 0.29
C PRO A 15 -9.81 6.40 1.68
N GLN A 16 -10.96 6.39 2.38
CA GLN A 16 -11.04 5.86 3.73
C GLN A 16 -10.82 4.34 3.75
N ARG A 17 -11.39 3.61 2.79
CA ARG A 17 -11.18 2.16 2.68
C ARG A 17 -9.74 1.83 2.34
N LEU A 18 -9.12 2.59 1.45
CA LEU A 18 -7.73 2.36 1.05
C LEU A 18 -6.77 2.70 2.19
N ALA A 19 -7.01 3.80 2.90
CA ALA A 19 -6.29 4.18 4.11
C ALA A 19 -6.37 3.10 5.19
N ALA A 20 -7.56 2.59 5.48
CA ALA A 20 -7.74 1.53 6.48
C ALA A 20 -6.94 0.26 6.14
N PHE A 21 -6.94 -0.15 4.86
CA PHE A 21 -6.15 -1.28 4.40
C PHE A 21 -4.65 -1.02 4.57
N TRP A 22 -4.13 0.09 4.05
CA TRP A 22 -2.70 0.37 4.05
C TRP A 22 -2.14 0.71 5.44
N CYS A 23 -2.94 1.28 6.35
CA CYS A 23 -2.60 1.40 7.77
C CYS A 23 -2.29 0.03 8.38
N GLU A 24 -3.14 -0.97 8.14
CA GLU A 24 -2.93 -2.34 8.63
C GLU A 24 -1.75 -3.05 7.95
N VAL A 25 -1.44 -2.72 6.69
CA VAL A 25 -0.28 -3.29 5.98
C VAL A 25 1.03 -2.75 6.52
N LEU A 26 1.11 -1.43 6.76
CA LEU A 26 2.36 -0.72 7.06
C LEU A 26 2.55 -0.37 8.55
N ASP A 27 1.59 -0.72 9.43
CA ASP A 27 1.46 -0.18 10.79
C ASP A 27 1.48 1.36 10.82
N PHE A 28 0.82 1.93 9.82
CA PHE A 28 0.63 3.37 9.71
C PHE A 28 -0.64 3.80 10.47
N VAL A 29 -0.75 5.11 10.69
CA VAL A 29 -1.94 5.76 11.23
C VAL A 29 -2.43 6.82 10.25
N VAL A 30 -3.72 7.14 10.33
CA VAL A 30 -4.25 8.34 9.67
C VAL A 30 -3.65 9.56 10.35
N LEU A 31 -2.95 10.38 9.56
CA LEU A 31 -2.35 11.64 10.00
C LEU A 31 -3.30 12.81 9.77
N ASP A 32 -3.99 12.81 8.62
CA ASP A 32 -4.95 13.86 8.28
C ASP A 32 -6.09 13.32 7.41
N THR A 33 -7.20 14.06 7.40
CA THR A 33 -8.31 13.87 6.47
C THR A 33 -8.78 15.24 6.02
N GLU A 34 -8.57 15.53 4.74
CA GLU A 34 -8.86 16.84 4.16
C GLU A 34 -10.36 17.01 3.87
N ASP A 35 -10.78 18.27 3.71
CA ASP A 35 -12.18 18.64 3.43
C ASP A 35 -12.69 18.06 2.10
N ASP A 36 -11.80 17.78 1.14
CA ASP A 36 -12.15 17.17 -0.14
C ASP A 36 -12.31 15.63 -0.06
N GLY A 37 -12.00 15.04 1.09
CA GLY A 37 -12.07 13.62 1.37
C GLY A 37 -10.75 12.86 1.17
N ALA A 38 -9.65 13.53 0.82
CA ALA A 38 -8.33 12.91 0.81
C ALA A 38 -7.91 12.47 2.21
N VAL A 39 -7.19 11.34 2.28
CA VAL A 39 -6.72 10.78 3.55
C VAL A 39 -5.21 10.56 3.47
N GLU A 40 -4.47 11.21 4.38
CA GLU A 40 -3.04 10.98 4.55
C GLU A 40 -2.81 9.93 5.65
N ILE A 41 -2.01 8.91 5.34
CA ILE A 41 -1.51 7.94 6.30
C ILE A 41 0.01 7.98 6.37
N GLY A 42 0.55 7.70 7.55
CA GLY A 42 1.99 7.69 7.75
C GLY A 42 2.42 7.03 9.05
N PRO A 43 3.73 7.04 9.31
CA PRO A 43 4.28 6.57 10.58
C PRO A 43 3.69 7.34 11.76
N ARG A 44 3.68 6.73 12.94
CA ARG A 44 3.14 7.38 14.16
C ARG A 44 3.92 8.64 14.56
N GLU A 45 5.17 8.77 14.15
CA GLU A 45 5.96 10.00 14.33
C GLU A 45 5.52 11.17 13.43
N GLY A 46 4.68 10.92 12.42
CA GLY A 46 4.14 11.91 11.50
C GLY A 46 5.03 12.19 10.28
N PHE A 47 4.69 13.27 9.57
CA PHE A 47 5.33 13.69 8.33
C PHE A 47 6.78 14.18 8.51
N GLY A 48 7.63 13.94 7.50
CA GLY A 48 9.01 14.44 7.44
C GLY A 48 10.08 13.49 7.98
N GLY A 49 9.69 12.27 8.35
CA GLY A 49 10.56 11.19 8.79
C GLY A 49 11.42 10.55 7.67
N LEU A 50 11.95 9.36 7.95
CA LEU A 50 12.67 8.55 6.95
C LEU A 50 11.73 7.77 6.02
N GLN A 51 10.51 7.49 6.48
CA GLN A 51 9.46 6.83 5.71
C GLN A 51 8.54 7.90 5.10
N PRO A 52 8.23 7.82 3.80
CA PRO A 52 7.26 8.73 3.18
C PRO A 52 5.84 8.41 3.65
N THR A 53 4.96 9.40 3.63
CA THR A 53 3.52 9.21 3.84
C THR A 53 2.84 8.75 2.54
N LEU A 54 1.62 8.22 2.66
CA LEU A 54 0.76 7.91 1.51
C LEU A 54 -0.50 8.77 1.60
N ILE A 55 -0.85 9.44 0.51
CA ILE A 55 -2.09 10.21 0.39
C ILE A 55 -3.01 9.50 -0.59
N PHE A 56 -4.22 9.18 -0.13
CA PHE A 56 -5.29 8.63 -0.96
C PHE A 56 -6.22 9.76 -1.34
N SER A 57 -6.16 10.19 -2.61
CA SER A 57 -6.93 11.33 -3.11
C SER A 57 -8.19 10.85 -3.86
N PRO A 58 -9.39 11.40 -3.58
CA PRO A 58 -10.62 10.95 -4.21
C PRO A 58 -10.69 11.34 -5.68
N THR A 59 -11.09 10.40 -6.54
CA THR A 59 -11.39 10.65 -7.95
C THR A 59 -12.64 9.90 -8.41
N THR A 60 -13.45 10.55 -9.24
CA THR A 60 -14.57 9.91 -9.96
C THR A 60 -14.12 9.24 -11.26
N GLU A 61 -12.88 9.50 -11.69
CA GLU A 61 -12.27 8.97 -12.90
C GLU A 61 -11.09 8.06 -12.52
N PRO A 62 -11.35 6.87 -11.93
CA PRO A 62 -10.28 5.97 -11.53
C PRO A 62 -9.42 5.58 -12.74
N ARG A 63 -8.11 5.45 -12.50
CA ARG A 63 -7.14 5.03 -13.50
C ARG A 63 -7.62 3.77 -14.22
N ARG A 64 -7.51 3.79 -15.54
CA ARG A 64 -7.75 2.61 -16.38
C ARG A 64 -6.44 1.88 -16.60
N GLY A 65 -6.34 0.66 -16.07
CA GLY A 65 -5.15 -0.18 -16.16
C GLY A 65 -4.19 0.00 -14.99
N LYS A 66 -3.02 -0.66 -15.11
CA LYS A 66 -2.03 -0.79 -14.05
C LYS A 66 -1.59 0.56 -13.49
N LEU A 67 -1.43 0.63 -12.16
CA LEU A 67 -0.75 1.75 -11.51
C LEU A 67 0.74 1.72 -11.92
N PRO A 68 1.31 2.77 -12.55
CA PRO A 68 2.73 2.79 -12.93
C PRO A 68 3.64 3.10 -11.73
N LEU A 69 3.29 2.59 -10.56
CA LEU A 69 4.04 2.61 -9.31
C LEU A 69 4.06 1.17 -8.79
N HIS A 70 5.24 0.70 -8.39
CA HIS A 70 5.38 -0.62 -7.79
C HIS A 70 5.64 -0.46 -6.30
N ILE A 71 4.74 -0.98 -5.47
CA ILE A 71 4.88 -1.00 -4.03
C ILE A 71 5.29 -2.41 -3.63
N ASP A 72 6.51 -2.56 -3.13
CA ASP A 72 7.04 -3.80 -2.61
C ASP A 72 7.00 -3.75 -1.09
N VAL A 73 6.36 -4.74 -0.48
CA VAL A 73 6.31 -4.91 0.98
C VAL A 73 6.99 -6.20 1.38
N ASN A 74 7.53 -6.20 2.59
CA ASN A 74 8.17 -7.35 3.20
C ASN A 74 7.56 -7.59 4.57
N ALA A 75 7.35 -8.85 4.92
CA ALA A 75 7.01 -9.20 6.30
C ALA A 75 8.14 -8.75 7.24
N THR A 76 7.78 -8.37 8.46
CA THR A 76 8.74 -7.91 9.49
C THR A 76 8.82 -8.87 10.67
N ASP A 77 7.68 -9.37 11.15
CA ASP A 77 7.57 -10.16 12.38
C ASP A 77 7.10 -11.62 12.16
N ARG A 78 6.76 -12.00 10.92
CA ARG A 78 6.31 -13.35 10.53
C ARG A 78 6.90 -13.79 9.19
N ASP A 79 6.63 -15.03 8.80
CA ASP A 79 7.03 -15.54 7.48
C ASP A 79 6.09 -15.04 6.36
N GLN A 80 6.52 -15.24 5.12
CA GLN A 80 5.83 -14.75 3.93
C GLN A 80 4.43 -15.37 3.79
N ASP A 81 4.27 -16.67 4.08
CA ASP A 81 2.99 -17.37 3.92
C ASP A 81 1.97 -16.87 4.96
N ALA A 82 2.38 -16.70 6.21
CA ALA A 82 1.54 -16.16 7.27
C ALA A 82 1.14 -14.70 6.99
N GLU A 83 2.04 -13.89 6.42
CA GLU A 83 1.71 -12.53 6.02
C GLU A 83 0.78 -12.50 4.81
N LEU A 84 0.99 -13.35 3.80
CA LEU A 84 0.08 -13.50 2.67
C LEU A 84 -1.34 -13.79 3.15
N GLU A 85 -1.51 -14.78 4.04
CA GLU A 85 -2.83 -15.09 4.60
C GLU A 85 -3.46 -13.91 5.33
N ARG A 86 -2.67 -13.10 6.05
CA ARG A 86 -3.17 -11.90 6.72
C ARG A 86 -3.61 -10.85 5.71
N LEU A 87 -2.79 -10.54 4.71
CA LEU A 87 -3.12 -9.56 3.67
C LEU A 87 -4.43 -9.94 2.95
N LEU A 88 -4.61 -11.22 2.64
CA LEU A 88 -5.86 -11.73 2.06
C LEU A 88 -7.06 -11.52 3.00
N ARG A 89 -6.90 -11.74 4.32
CA ARG A 89 -7.96 -11.45 5.31
C ARG A 89 -8.27 -9.96 5.43
N LEU A 90 -7.29 -9.08 5.23
CA LEU A 90 -7.48 -7.62 5.20
C LEU A 90 -8.19 -7.13 3.94
N GLY A 91 -8.32 -7.98 2.91
CA GLY A 91 -9.04 -7.66 1.68
C GLY A 91 -8.15 -7.52 0.45
N ALA A 92 -6.86 -7.85 0.54
CA ALA A 92 -6.03 -8.03 -0.64
C ALA A 92 -6.54 -9.20 -1.48
N ARG A 93 -6.29 -9.16 -2.78
CA ARG A 93 -6.63 -10.24 -3.73
C ARG A 93 -5.40 -10.64 -4.54
N PRO A 94 -5.23 -11.91 -4.94
CA PRO A 94 -4.20 -12.26 -5.92
C PRO A 94 -4.36 -11.44 -7.19
N ALA A 95 -3.27 -10.86 -7.69
CA ALA A 95 -3.23 -10.13 -8.94
C ALA A 95 -2.62 -11.00 -10.03
N ASP A 96 -3.35 -11.19 -11.13
CA ASP A 96 -2.82 -11.85 -12.33
C ASP A 96 -2.15 -10.80 -13.22
N VAL A 97 -0.83 -10.71 -13.07
CA VAL A 97 0.04 -9.83 -13.88
C VAL A 97 0.97 -10.63 -14.79
N GLY A 98 0.65 -11.90 -15.05
CA GLY A 98 1.47 -12.81 -15.85
C GLY A 98 2.56 -13.54 -15.06
N GLN A 99 2.39 -13.71 -13.74
CA GLN A 99 3.26 -14.55 -12.92
C GLN A 99 3.10 -16.02 -13.31
N THR A 100 4.19 -16.79 -13.26
CA THR A 100 4.16 -18.24 -13.54
C THR A 100 3.88 -19.08 -12.30
N GLY A 101 4.04 -18.50 -11.11
CA GLY A 101 3.98 -19.19 -9.82
C GLY A 101 5.35 -19.71 -9.34
N GLU A 102 6.42 -19.48 -10.11
CA GLU A 102 7.80 -19.80 -9.74
C GLU A 102 8.52 -18.60 -9.10
N GLU A 103 7.90 -17.42 -9.14
CA GLU A 103 8.41 -16.21 -8.52
C GLU A 103 8.51 -16.35 -7.01
N SER A 104 9.50 -15.69 -6.42
CA SER A 104 9.67 -15.68 -4.96
C SER A 104 8.74 -14.69 -4.24
N TRP A 105 7.87 -13.98 -4.97
CA TRP A 105 6.95 -12.98 -4.41
C TRP A 105 5.53 -13.22 -4.91
N HIS A 106 4.57 -12.76 -4.12
CA HIS A 106 3.16 -12.77 -4.49
C HIS A 106 2.75 -11.40 -5.03
N CYS A 107 2.22 -11.35 -6.25
CA CYS A 107 1.51 -10.15 -6.71
C CYS A 107 0.10 -10.15 -6.13
N LEU A 108 -0.24 -9.06 -5.45
CA LEU A 108 -1.53 -8.81 -4.85
C LEU A 108 -2.11 -7.50 -5.37
N ALA A 109 -3.41 -7.34 -5.21
CA ALA A 109 -4.12 -6.10 -5.45
C ALA A 109 -4.79 -5.66 -4.15
N ASP A 110 -4.71 -4.36 -3.87
CA ASP A 110 -5.44 -3.75 -2.76
C ASP A 110 -6.97 -3.76 -3.01
N PRO A 111 -7.80 -3.25 -2.08
CA PRO A 111 -9.26 -3.28 -2.23
C PRO A 111 -9.80 -2.57 -3.47
N GLU A 112 -9.05 -1.65 -4.08
CA GLU A 112 -9.41 -0.92 -5.30
C GLU A 112 -8.78 -1.49 -6.57
N GLY A 113 -7.86 -2.45 -6.44
CA GLY A 113 -7.24 -3.13 -7.56
C GLY A 113 -5.83 -2.63 -7.88
N ASN A 114 -5.23 -1.76 -7.07
CA ASN A 114 -3.84 -1.34 -7.30
C ASN A 114 -2.89 -2.47 -6.94
N GLU A 115 -1.99 -2.82 -7.85
CA GLU A 115 -1.09 -3.95 -7.66
C GLU A 115 0.11 -3.60 -6.77
N PHE A 116 0.46 -4.53 -5.87
CA PHE A 116 1.64 -4.47 -5.00
C PHE A 116 2.22 -5.88 -4.82
N CYS A 117 3.46 -6.02 -4.37
CA CYS A 117 4.08 -7.32 -4.14
C CYS A 117 4.43 -7.57 -2.67
N LEU A 118 4.14 -8.78 -2.19
CA LEU A 118 4.71 -9.30 -0.96
C LEU A 118 5.97 -10.11 -1.29
N LEU A 119 7.13 -9.54 -0.99
CA LEU A 119 8.43 -10.12 -1.28
C LEU A 119 8.85 -11.20 -0.25
N ARG A 120 9.74 -12.10 -0.65
CA ARG A 120 10.23 -13.22 0.19
C ARG A 120 11.04 -12.80 1.40
N ALA A 121 11.85 -11.76 1.24
CA ALA A 121 12.78 -11.37 2.29
C ALA A 121 12.01 -10.86 3.51
N ARG A 122 12.47 -11.20 4.71
CA ARG A 122 11.96 -10.60 5.94
C ARG A 122 12.84 -9.41 6.32
N LEU A 123 12.25 -8.26 6.58
CA LEU A 123 12.97 -7.09 7.10
C LEU A 123 12.92 -7.11 8.63
N SER A 124 13.95 -6.57 9.28
CA SER A 124 14.08 -6.54 10.75
C SER A 124 14.42 -5.15 11.24
#